data_AF-A0A7C5DVN6-F1
#
_entry.id   AF-A0A7C5DVN6-F1
#
_cell.length_a   1.000
_cell.length_b   1.000
_cell.length_c   1.000
_cell.angle_alpha   90.00
_cell.angle_beta   90.00
_cell.angle_gamma   90.00
#
_symmetry.space_group_name_H-M   'P 1'
#
loop_
_entity.id
_entity.type
_entity.pdbx_description
1 polymer ?
#
loop_
_entity_poly.entity_id
_entity_poly.type
_entity_poly.pdbx_seq_one_letter_code
_entity_poly.pdbx_strand_id
1 'polypeptide(L)' 'IDLTLPNFVELTITHADPWAKGDTASGDSKPATVETGYVLQVPPFVEEGEAIKIDTRTGQYVERVKT' A
#
# COMPACT_ATOMS: atom_id res chain seq x y z
N ILE A 1 16.61 -25.44 8.00
CA ILE A 1 16.94 -24.03 7.70
C ILE A 1 15.62 -23.32 7.70
N ASP A 2 15.29 -22.69 8.81
CA ASP A 2 14.03 -21.97 8.97
C ASP A 2 14.21 -20.58 8.36
N LEU A 3 13.54 -20.35 7.24
CA LEU A 3 13.51 -19.05 6.58
C LEU A 3 12.43 -18.20 7.25
N THR A 4 12.82 -17.43 8.26
CA THR A 4 11.89 -16.56 8.98
C THR A 4 11.72 -15.26 8.20
N LEU A 5 10.63 -15.15 7.44
CA LEU A 5 10.26 -13.90 6.79
C LEU A 5 9.68 -12.92 7.82
N PRO A 6 10.01 -11.63 7.73
CA PRO A 6 9.34 -10.63 8.54
C PRO A 6 7.85 -10.58 8.18
N ASN A 7 7.00 -10.48 9.19
CA ASN A 7 5.54 -10.41 9.01
C ASN A 7 5.08 -9.13 8.29
N PHE A 8 5.94 -8.10 8.31
CA PHE A 8 5.68 -6.81 7.70
C PHE A 8 6.89 -6.38 6.90
N VAL A 9 6.64 -5.78 5.74
CA VAL A 9 7.67 -5.18 4.89
C VAL A 9 7.26 -3.76 4.54
N GLU A 10 8.23 -2.90 4.37
CA GLU A 10 8.04 -1.51 3.94
C GLU A 10 8.39 -1.45 2.46
N LEU A 11 7.43 -1.04 1.63
CA LEU A 11 7.59 -0.94 0.19
C LEU A 11 7.11 0.42 -0.29
N THR A 12 7.81 0.95 -1.29
CA THR A 12 7.48 2.23 -1.91
C THR A 12 6.43 2.04 -2.99
N ILE A 13 5.47 2.94 -3.05
CA ILE A 13 4.47 2.95 -4.13
C ILE A 13 5.12 3.51 -5.39
N THR A 14 5.13 2.69 -6.44
CA THR A 14 5.65 3.08 -7.76
C THR A 14 4.56 3.58 -8.68
N HIS A 15 3.32 3.14 -8.47
CA HIS A 15 2.18 3.64 -9.23
C HIS A 15 0.91 3.69 -8.38
N ALA A 16 0.14 4.76 -8.46
CA ALA A 16 -1.16 4.84 -7.81
C ALA A 16 -2.11 5.69 -8.66
N ASP A 17 -3.24 5.11 -9.04
CA ASP A 17 -4.23 5.82 -9.84
C ASP A 17 -4.73 7.09 -9.11
N PRO A 18 -4.97 8.19 -9.85
CA PRO A 18 -5.49 9.42 -9.27
C PRO A 18 -6.91 9.18 -8.76
N TRP A 19 -7.11 9.43 -7.46
CA TRP A 19 -8.43 9.34 -6.86
C TRP A 19 -9.34 10.42 -7.46
N ALA A 20 -10.40 10.01 -8.15
CA ALA A 20 -11.38 10.94 -8.69
C ALA A 20 -12.10 11.63 -7.52
N LYS A 21 -11.78 12.92 -7.29
CA LYS A 21 -12.49 13.82 -6.37
C LYS A 21 -14.00 13.81 -6.68
N GLY A 22 -14.73 12.91 -6.05
CA GLY A 22 -16.16 12.73 -6.28
C GLY A 22 -16.77 11.74 -5.31
N ASP A 23 -16.01 10.70 -4.94
CA ASP A 23 -16.40 9.77 -3.88
C ASP A 23 -15.75 10.19 -2.56
N THR A 24 -16.50 10.95 -1.77
CA THR A 24 -16.17 11.30 -0.38
C THR A 24 -16.71 10.26 0.60
N ALA A 25 -16.94 9.02 0.16
CA ALA A 25 -17.37 7.96 1.06
C ALA A 25 -16.18 7.53 1.94
N SER A 26 -16.37 7.65 3.24
CA SER A 26 -15.41 7.17 4.24
C SER A 26 -15.30 5.66 4.11
N GLY A 27 -14.26 5.15 3.47
CA GLY A 27 -14.03 3.72 3.30
C GLY A 27 -13.53 3.30 1.93
N ASP A 28 -13.48 4.21 0.96
CA ASP A 28 -12.94 3.85 -0.34
C ASP A 28 -11.45 3.53 -0.28
N SER A 29 -11.07 2.53 -1.06
CA SER A 29 -9.69 2.14 -1.29
C SER A 29 -9.41 2.25 -2.77
N LYS A 30 -8.21 2.67 -3.12
CA LYS A 30 -7.73 2.71 -4.49
C LYS A 30 -6.67 1.62 -4.70
N PRO A 31 -6.59 1.05 -5.91
CA PRO A 31 -5.47 0.19 -6.26
C PRO A 31 -4.18 1.03 -6.32
N ALA A 32 -3.11 0.48 -5.74
CA ALA A 32 -1.76 1.01 -5.88
C ALA A 32 -0.77 -0.14 -6.11
N THR A 33 0.24 0.14 -6.93
CA THR A 33 1.34 -0.76 -7.26
C THR A 33 2.58 -0.37 -6.47
N VAL A 34 3.19 -1.33 -5.78
CA VAL A 34 4.47 -1.14 -5.09
C VAL A 34 5.66 -1.55 -5.94
N GLU A 35 6.87 -1.21 -5.49
CA GLU A 35 8.14 -1.50 -6.18
C GLU A 35 8.36 -2.97 -6.58
N THR A 36 7.69 -3.91 -5.90
CA THR A 36 7.73 -5.34 -6.24
C THR A 36 6.81 -5.72 -7.39
N GLY A 37 5.99 -4.79 -7.91
CA GLY A 37 4.94 -5.03 -8.89
C GLY A 37 3.64 -5.59 -8.29
N TYR A 38 3.56 -5.73 -6.97
CA TYR A 38 2.35 -6.17 -6.28
C TYR A 38 1.32 -5.03 -6.22
N VAL A 39 0.05 -5.35 -6.51
CA VAL A 39 -1.06 -4.40 -6.50
C VAL A 39 -1.93 -4.66 -5.28
N LEU A 40 -2.15 -3.62 -4.46
CA LEU A 40 -2.96 -3.70 -3.26
C LEU A 40 -3.93 -2.52 -3.13
N GLN A 41 -4.94 -2.71 -2.27
CA GLN A 41 -5.90 -1.66 -1.94
C GLN A 41 -5.30 -0.77 -0.85
N VAL A 42 -5.11 0.51 -1.16
CA VAL A 42 -4.61 1.52 -0.23
C VAL A 42 -5.63 2.64 -0.07
N PRO A 43 -5.61 3.38 1.06
CA PRO A 43 -6.46 4.55 1.21
C PRO A 43 -6.21 5.63 0.13
N PRO A 44 -7.21 6.44 -0.22
CA PRO A 44 -7.13 7.40 -1.33
C PRO A 44 -6.12 8.53 -1.09
N PHE A 45 -5.75 8.79 0.16
CA PHE A 45 -4.76 9.79 0.55
C PHE A 45 -3.31 9.38 0.29
N VAL A 46 -3.07 8.12 -0.07
CA VAL A 46 -1.72 7.59 -0.31
C VAL A 46 -1.27 7.96 -1.72
N GLU A 47 -0.06 8.48 -1.87
CA GLU A 47 0.46 8.98 -3.15
C GLU A 47 1.64 8.15 -3.69
N GLU A 48 1.95 8.31 -4.98
CA GLU A 48 3.13 7.73 -5.61
C GLU A 48 4.41 8.27 -4.94
N GLY A 49 5.37 7.38 -4.66
CA GLY A 49 6.60 7.72 -3.95
C GLY A 49 6.51 7.68 -2.43
N GLU A 50 5.34 7.43 -1.84
CA GLU A 50 5.22 7.19 -0.40
C GLU A 50 5.58 5.73 -0.03
N ALA A 51 6.21 5.58 1.13
CA ALA A 51 6.50 4.28 1.72
C ALA A 51 5.30 3.79 2.54
N ILE A 52 4.88 2.55 2.28
CA ILE A 52 3.78 1.90 2.98
C ILE A 52 4.24 0.57 3.58
N LYS A 53 3.66 0.22 4.72
CA LYS A 53 3.88 -1.05 5.38
C LYS A 53 2.81 -2.04 4.94
N ILE A 54 3.25 -3.21 4.50
CA ILE A 54 2.40 -4.30 3.99
C ILE A 54 2.61 -5.52 4.87
N ASP A 55 1.51 -6.19 5.24
CA ASP A 55 1.54 -7.49 5.92
C ASP A 55 1.82 -8.58 4.86
N THR A 56 2.94 -9.29 4.99
CA THR A 56 3.37 -10.31 4.00
C THR A 56 2.57 -11.60 4.07
N ARG A 57 1.76 -11.80 5.12
CA ARG A 57 0.91 -12.99 5.29
C ARG A 57 -0.43 -12.81 4.61
N THR A 58 -0.96 -11.58 4.62
CA THR A 58 -2.26 -11.25 4.03
C THR A 58 -2.17 -10.43 2.74
N GLY A 59 -1.03 -9.81 2.47
CA GLY A 59 -0.82 -8.91 1.34
C GLY A 59 -1.61 -7.60 1.45
N GLN A 60 -1.99 -7.19 2.66
CA GLN A 60 -2.80 -6.00 2.91
C GLN A 60 -1.95 -4.83 3.39
N TYR A 61 -2.42 -3.62 3.04
CA TYR A 61 -1.91 -2.38 3.59
C TYR A 61 -2.14 -2.35 5.11
N VAL A 62 -1.11 -1.97 5.86
CA VAL A 62 -1.17 -1.85 7.34
C VAL A 62 -1.17 -0.38 7.74
N GLU A 63 -0.13 0.35 7.33
CA GLU A 63 0.06 1.74 7.70
C GLU A 63 0.95 2.46 6.69
N ARG A 64 0.87 3.78 6.66
CA ARG A 64 1.78 4.63 5.90
C ARG A 64 2.99 4.95 6.76
N VAL A 65 4.18 4.69 6.23
CA VAL A 65 5.44 5.03 6.88
C VAL A 65 5.68 6.52 6.62
N LYS A 66 5.53 7.35 7.65
CA LYS A 66 5.97 8.75 7.59
C LYS A 66 7.46 8.80 7.84
N THR A 67 8.22 9.32 6.87
CA THR A 67 9.60 9.78 7.07
C THR A 67 9.59 11.12 7.81
#